data_AF-A0A957IRV5-F1
#
_entry.id   AF-A0A957IRV5-F1
#
_cell.length_a   1.000
_cell.length_b   1.000
_cell.length_c   1.000
_cell.angle_alpha   90.00
_cell.angle_beta   90.00
_cell.angle_gamma   90.00
#
_symmetry.space_group_name_H-M   'P 1'
#
loop_
_entity.id
_entity.type
_entity.pdbx_description
1 polymer ?
#
loop_
_entity_poly.entity_id
_entity_poly.type
_entity_poly.pdbx_seq_one_letter_code
_entity_poly.pdbx_strand_id
1 'polypeptide(L)'
;MMRDLLTLLFFPGGLSVLLVGMAFTWLDRKLLAQLQNRLGPRWFQPLADTMKLLAKEEVVPAGVNRLLFVGLPVVALAGALTAVLYIPLWGIPPAASFPGDLVVTVYLLSLLTLCTGLAGAN
;
A
#
# COMPACT_ATOMS: atom_id res chain seq x y z
N MET A 1 12.11 -22.27 -0.48
CA MET A 1 12.51 -21.31 0.57
C MET A 1 13.20 -20.05 0.04
N MET A 2 14.38 -20.13 -0.60
CA MET A 2 15.05 -18.93 -1.16
C MET A 2 14.23 -18.25 -2.28
N ARG A 3 13.60 -19.05 -3.15
CA ARG A 3 12.71 -18.54 -4.21
C ARG A 3 11.47 -17.84 -3.63
N ASP A 4 10.86 -18.43 -2.61
CA ASP A 4 9.65 -17.90 -1.96
C ASP A 4 9.94 -16.57 -1.23
N LEU A 5 11.12 -16.45 -0.61
CA LEU A 5 11.61 -15.21 -0.03
C LEU A 5 11.84 -14.12 -1.08
N LEU A 6 12.42 -14.47 -2.23
CA LEU A 6 12.63 -13.54 -3.34
C LEU A 6 11.29 -13.07 -3.93
N THR A 7 10.30 -13.96 -4.06
CA THR A 7 8.96 -13.59 -4.57
C THR A 7 8.19 -12.69 -3.61
N LEU A 8 8.35 -12.93 -2.30
CA LEU A 8 7.73 -12.12 -1.25
C LEU A 8 8.37 -10.72 -1.17
N LEU A 9 9.70 -10.65 -1.23
CA LEU A 9 10.43 -9.39 -1.00
C LEU A 9 10.52 -8.52 -2.26
N PHE A 10 10.80 -9.09 -3.43
CA PHE A 10 11.16 -8.32 -4.63
C PHE A 10 10.05 -8.24 -5.67
N PHE A 11 9.68 -9.36 -6.30
CA PHE A 11 8.70 -9.39 -7.39
C PHE A 11 8.00 -10.76 -7.43
N PRO A 12 6.66 -10.83 -7.51
CA PRO A 12 5.70 -9.73 -7.68
C PRO A 12 5.24 -9.06 -6.37
N GLY A 13 5.82 -9.42 -5.23
CA GLY A 13 5.40 -8.96 -3.89
C GLY A 13 5.87 -7.56 -3.47
N GLY A 14 6.40 -7.46 -2.26
CA GLY A 14 6.45 -6.23 -1.46
C GLY A 14 7.13 -5.04 -2.13
N LEU A 15 8.40 -5.14 -2.50
CA LEU A 15 9.17 -3.99 -3.00
C LEU A 15 8.68 -3.53 -4.37
N SER A 16 8.34 -4.46 -5.28
CA SER A 16 7.75 -4.10 -6.58
C SER A 16 6.42 -3.36 -6.45
N VAL A 17 5.54 -3.81 -5.55
CA VAL A 17 4.22 -3.18 -5.36
C VAL A 17 4.36 -1.77 -4.82
N LEU A 18 5.26 -1.55 -3.86
CA LEU A 18 5.52 -0.23 -3.30
C LEU A 18 6.07 0.74 -4.36
N LEU A 19 7.03 0.29 -5.19
CA LEU A 19 7.58 1.10 -6.28
C LEU A 19 6.52 1.43 -7.33
N VAL A 20 5.70 0.45 -7.70
CA VAL A 20 4.59 0.64 -8.65
C VAL A 20 3.56 1.62 -8.08
N GLY A 21 3.19 1.49 -6.80
CA GLY A 21 2.28 2.43 -6.14
C GLY A 21 2.83 3.86 -6.09
N MET A 22 4.13 4.03 -5.84
CA MET A 22 4.80 5.33 -5.92
C MET A 22 4.78 5.90 -7.35
N ALA A 23 5.03 5.06 -8.36
CA ALA A 23 4.99 5.48 -9.77
C ALA A 23 3.57 5.89 -10.20
N PHE A 24 2.54 5.15 -9.77
CA PHE A 24 1.14 5.53 -9.99
C PHE A 24 0.80 6.85 -9.32
N THR A 25 1.25 7.07 -8.08
CA THR A 25 1.04 8.35 -7.37
C THR A 25 1.69 9.52 -8.11
N TRP A 26 2.89 9.31 -8.67
CA TRP A 26 3.55 10.32 -9.51
C TRP A 26 2.78 10.60 -10.79
N LEU A 27 2.35 9.54 -11.49
CA LEU A 27 1.62 9.62 -12.74
C LEU A 27 0.30 10.39 -12.54
N ASP A 28 -0.48 10.03 -11.53
CA ASP A 28 -1.74 10.69 -11.18
C ASP A 28 -1.54 12.21 -10.98
N ARG A 29 -0.57 12.59 -10.14
CA ARG A 29 -0.25 14.01 -9.90
C ARG A 29 0.25 14.71 -11.15
N LYS A 30 0.97 14.02 -12.04
CA LYS A 30 1.47 14.58 -13.30
C LYS A 30 0.33 14.82 -14.29
N LEU A 31 -0.57 13.88 -14.42
CA LEU A 31 -1.76 13.97 -15.27
C LEU A 31 -2.69 15.08 -14.79
N LEU A 32 -2.99 15.14 -13.49
CA LEU A 32 -3.81 16.20 -12.90
C LEU A 32 -3.21 17.59 -13.11
N ALA A 33 -1.88 17.73 -13.02
CA ALA A 33 -1.21 18.99 -13.27
C ALA A 33 -1.32 19.43 -14.74
N GLN A 34 -1.19 18.49 -15.69
CA GLN A 34 -1.38 18.77 -17.11
C GLN A 34 -2.81 19.23 -17.42
N LEU A 35 -3.81 18.56 -16.84
CA LEU A 35 -5.22 18.95 -16.97
C LEU A 35 -5.50 20.34 -16.39
N GLN A 36 -4.79 20.71 -15.32
CA GLN A 36 -4.89 22.02 -14.67
C GLN A 36 -3.97 23.09 -15.29
N ASN A 37 -3.31 22.79 -16.41
CA ASN A 37 -2.37 23.67 -17.09
C ASN A 37 -1.26 24.23 -16.17
N ARG A 38 -0.75 23.38 -15.27
CA ARG A 38 0.38 23.68 -14.36
C ARG A 38 1.50 22.66 -14.52
N LEU A 39 2.71 23.04 -14.12
CA LEU A 39 3.85 22.12 -14.11
C LEU A 39 3.71 21.10 -12.98
N GLY A 40 3.53 19.83 -13.35
CA GLY A 40 3.44 18.72 -12.40
C GLY A 40 4.78 18.32 -11.78
N PRO A 41 4.75 17.48 -10.74
CA PRO A 41 5.90 17.14 -9.89
C PRO A 41 7.03 16.40 -10.62
N ARG A 42 8.25 16.48 -10.05
CA ARG A 42 9.43 15.72 -10.50
C ARG A 42 9.29 14.23 -10.19
N TRP A 43 10.02 13.38 -10.90
CA TRP A 43 9.92 11.91 -10.80
C TRP A 43 10.29 11.35 -9.42
N PHE A 44 11.22 11.99 -8.70
CA PHE A 44 11.63 11.57 -7.35
C PHE A 44 10.72 12.12 -6.23
N GLN A 45 9.68 12.89 -6.57
CA GLN A 45 8.80 13.53 -5.59
C GLN A 45 8.09 12.53 -4.65
N PRO A 46 7.49 11.42 -5.11
CA PRO A 46 6.83 10.48 -4.21
C PRO A 46 7.79 9.88 -3.19
N LEU A 47 9.02 9.58 -3.61
CA LEU A 47 10.05 9.05 -2.70
C LEU A 47 10.43 10.08 -1.64
N ALA A 48 10.64 11.34 -2.07
CA ALA A 48 10.94 12.45 -1.15
C ALA A 48 9.79 12.70 -0.16
N ASP A 49 8.54 12.60 -0.61
CA ASP A 49 7.36 12.77 0.24
C ASP A 49 7.27 11.64 1.28
N THR A 50 7.54 10.39 0.90
CA THR A 50 7.58 9.27 1.85
C THR A 50 8.67 9.46 2.90
N MET A 51 9.91 9.80 2.49
CA MET A 51 11.00 10.06 3.42
C MET A 51 10.69 11.23 4.35
N LYS A 52 10.06 12.30 3.82
CA LYS A 52 9.63 13.46 4.61
C LYS A 52 8.60 13.07 5.67
N LEU A 53 7.64 12.21 5.34
CA LEU A 53 6.60 11.77 6.28
C LEU A 53 7.17 10.84 7.35
N LEU A 54 8.09 9.94 6.99
CA LEU A 54 8.77 9.06 7.95
C LEU A 54 9.67 9.82 8.93
N ALA A 55 10.24 10.94 8.51
CA ALA A 55 11.05 11.81 9.37
C ALA A 55 10.22 12.72 10.28
N LYS A 56 8.89 12.76 10.09
CA LYS A 56 8.02 13.66 10.83
C LYS A 56 7.61 13.04 12.16
N GLU A 57 7.54 13.85 13.21
CA GLU A 57 7.05 13.41 14.51
C GLU A 57 5.57 13.02 14.44
N GLU A 58 5.24 11.88 15.05
CA GLU A 58 3.86 11.44 15.19
C GLU A 58 3.17 12.19 16.32
N VAL A 59 2.11 12.94 15.97
CA VAL A 59 1.28 13.66 16.93
C VAL A 59 0.03 12.81 17.20
N VAL A 60 -0.03 12.21 18.39
CA VAL A 60 -1.19 11.41 18.84
C VAL A 60 -2.15 12.31 19.62
N PRO A 61 -3.43 12.43 19.22
CA PRO A 61 -4.41 13.25 19.94
C PRO A 61 -4.71 12.73 21.35
N ALA A 62 -5.05 13.64 22.26
CA ALA A 62 -5.51 13.28 23.60
C ALA A 62 -6.90 12.64 23.54
N GLY A 63 -7.09 11.49 24.20
CA GLY A 63 -8.37 10.76 24.25
C GLY A 63 -8.48 9.56 23.30
N VAL A 64 -7.50 9.36 22.41
CA VAL A 64 -7.49 8.27 21.43
C VAL A 64 -6.72 7.07 21.97
N ASN A 65 -7.17 5.84 21.67
CA ASN A 65 -6.37 4.65 21.96
C ASN A 65 -5.14 4.58 21.04
N ARG A 66 -3.96 4.83 21.61
CA ARG A 66 -2.67 4.86 20.88
C ARG A 66 -2.37 3.55 20.13
N LEU A 67 -2.72 2.40 20.70
CA LEU A 67 -2.47 1.10 20.06
C LEU A 67 -3.29 0.95 18.79
N LEU A 68 -4.56 1.34 18.82
CA LEU A 68 -5.43 1.28 17.65
C LEU A 68 -5.02 2.34 16.61
N PHE A 69 -4.70 3.57 17.04
CA PHE A 69 -4.32 4.65 16.14
C PHE A 69 -3.08 4.31 15.30
N VAL A 70 -2.05 3.72 15.90
CA VAL A 70 -0.82 3.33 15.20
C VAL A 70 -0.95 1.94 14.54
N GLY A 71 -1.64 1.01 15.19
CA GLY A 71 -1.76 -0.37 14.73
C GLY A 71 -2.67 -0.54 13.50
N LEU A 72 -3.79 0.19 13.43
CA LEU A 72 -4.76 0.04 12.33
C LEU A 72 -4.17 0.35 10.94
N PRO A 73 -3.40 1.44 10.74
CA PRO A 73 -2.70 1.69 9.47
C PRO A 73 -1.70 0.58 9.09
N VAL A 74 -1.01 -0.01 10.07
CA VAL A 74 -0.06 -1.10 9.85
C VAL A 74 -0.78 -2.38 9.39
N VAL A 75 -1.89 -2.72 10.05
CA VAL A 75 -2.72 -3.87 9.67
C VAL A 75 -3.34 -3.68 8.29
N ALA A 76 -3.81 -2.48 7.98
CA ALA A 76 -4.30 -2.11 6.65
C ALA A 76 -3.24 -2.33 5.56
N LEU A 77 -2.02 -1.84 5.78
CA LEU A 77 -0.92 -2.01 4.83
C LEU A 77 -0.53 -3.49 4.67
N ALA A 78 -0.44 -4.23 5.78
CA ALA A 78 -0.12 -5.66 5.77
C ALA A 78 -1.17 -6.47 5.01
N GLY A 79 -2.46 -6.16 5.20
CA GLY A 79 -3.57 -6.79 4.46
C GLY A 79 -3.48 -6.53 2.96
N ALA A 80 -3.24 -5.28 2.56
CA ALA A 80 -3.09 -4.92 1.15
C ALA A 80 -1.88 -5.62 0.48
N LEU A 81 -0.74 -5.70 1.16
CA LEU A 81 0.44 -6.40 0.65
C LEU A 81 0.20 -7.92 0.55
N THR A 82 -0.53 -8.49 1.50
CA THR A 82 -0.87 -9.92 1.50
C THR A 82 -1.83 -10.26 0.36
N ALA A 83 -2.78 -9.36 0.03
CA ALA A 83 -3.72 -9.54 -1.06
C ALA A 83 -3.02 -9.75 -2.41
N VAL A 84 -1.87 -9.10 -2.63
CA VAL A 84 -1.11 -9.21 -3.90
C VAL A 84 -0.57 -10.62 -4.13
N LEU A 85 -0.31 -11.40 -3.09
CA LEU A 85 0.24 -12.76 -3.23
C LEU A 85 -0.71 -13.71 -3.99
N TYR A 86 -2.01 -13.41 -3.94
CA TYR A 86 -3.07 -14.21 -4.55
C TYR A 86 -3.51 -13.68 -5.92
N ILE A 87 -3.00 -12.50 -6.35
CA ILE A 87 -3.38 -11.89 -7.63
C ILE A 87 -2.37 -12.30 -8.70
N PRO A 88 -2.83 -12.89 -9.83
CA PRO A 88 -1.95 -13.15 -10.96
C PRO A 88 -1.54 -11.83 -11.64
N LEU A 89 -0.24 -11.60 -11.80
CA LEU A 89 0.31 -10.37 -12.37
C LEU A 89 1.03 -10.66 -13.69
N TRP A 90 0.62 -10.00 -14.77
CA TRP A 90 1.25 -10.11 -16.10
C TRP A 90 1.49 -11.55 -16.60
N GLY A 91 0.52 -12.44 -16.38
CA GLY A 91 0.62 -13.85 -16.81
C GLY A 91 1.51 -14.73 -15.94
N ILE A 92 2.00 -14.19 -14.82
CA ILE A 92 2.74 -14.95 -13.80
C ILE A 92 1.73 -15.58 -12.85
N PRO A 93 1.86 -16.90 -12.56
CA PRO A 93 0.97 -17.55 -11.60
C PRO A 93 1.11 -16.92 -10.20
N PRO A 94 0.03 -16.93 -9.39
CA PRO A 94 0.07 -16.46 -8.01
C PRO A 94 1.15 -17.19 -7.20
N ALA A 95 1.76 -16.49 -6.25
CA ALA A 95 2.80 -17.07 -5.40
C ALA A 95 2.23 -18.16 -4.47
N ALA A 96 0.97 -18.01 -4.06
CA ALA A 96 0.18 -19.01 -3.37
C ALA A 96 -1.19 -19.10 -4.04
N SER A 97 -1.69 -20.32 -4.26
CA SER A 97 -3.03 -20.53 -4.80
C SER A 97 -3.76 -21.66 -4.09
N PHE A 98 -5.01 -21.42 -3.75
CA PHE A 98 -5.95 -22.39 -3.20
C PHE A 98 -7.39 -22.12 -3.68
N PRO A 99 -8.31 -23.10 -3.59
CA PRO A 99 -9.72 -22.89 -3.92
C PRO A 99 -10.36 -21.88 -2.96
N GLY A 100 -10.46 -20.61 -3.38
CA GLY A 100 -10.98 -19.51 -2.56
C GLY A 100 -10.14 -18.24 -2.56
N ASP A 101 -9.02 -18.20 -3.29
CA ASP A 101 -8.11 -17.05 -3.40
C ASP A 101 -8.83 -15.72 -3.64
N LEU A 102 -9.82 -15.69 -4.54
CA LEU A 102 -10.57 -14.49 -4.87
C LEU A 102 -11.35 -13.95 -3.68
N VAL A 103 -11.98 -14.83 -2.90
CA VAL A 103 -12.77 -14.45 -1.73
C VAL A 103 -11.85 -13.83 -0.68
N VAL A 104 -10.74 -14.51 -0.36
CA VAL A 104 -9.75 -13.99 0.60
C VAL A 104 -9.15 -12.68 0.13
N THR A 105 -8.82 -12.54 -1.15
CA THR A 105 -8.31 -11.29 -1.72
C THR A 105 -9.29 -10.13 -1.52
N VAL A 106 -10.58 -10.34 -1.81
CA VAL A 106 -11.62 -9.33 -1.61
C VAL A 106 -11.80 -8.97 -0.14
N TYR A 107 -11.73 -9.95 0.77
CA TYR A 107 -11.77 -9.69 2.22
C TYR A 107 -10.53 -8.93 2.72
N LEU A 108 -9.34 -9.23 2.19
CA LEU A 108 -8.12 -8.51 2.54
C LEU A 108 -8.15 -7.06 2.00
N LEU A 109 -8.73 -6.84 0.83
CA LEU A 109 -8.93 -5.49 0.30
C LEU A 109 -10.01 -4.73 1.07
N SER A 110 -11.06 -5.39 1.56
CA SER A 110 -12.08 -4.72 2.39
C SER A 110 -11.57 -4.42 3.81
N LEU A 111 -10.63 -5.21 4.33
CA LEU A 111 -9.95 -4.96 5.60
C LEU A 111 -9.28 -3.57 5.61
N LEU A 112 -8.69 -3.13 4.49
CA LEU A 112 -8.12 -1.79 4.35
C LEU A 112 -9.15 -0.71 4.68
N THR A 113 -10.34 -0.80 4.10
CA THR A 113 -11.44 0.16 4.32
C THR A 113 -11.96 0.11 5.75
N LEU A 114 -12.02 -1.08 6.36
CA LEU A 114 -12.44 -1.23 7.75
C LEU A 114 -11.42 -0.60 8.70
N CYS A 115 -10.12 -0.86 8.50
CA CYS A 115 -9.06 -0.30 9.33
C CYS A 115 -9.00 1.23 9.23
N THR A 116 -9.18 1.82 8.04
CA THR A 116 -9.21 3.28 7.90
C THR A 116 -10.48 3.90 8.51
N GLY A 117 -11.63 3.24 8.38
CA GLY A 117 -12.87 3.65 9.05
C GLY A 117 -12.76 3.64 10.57
N LEU A 118 -12.20 2.56 11.14
CA LEU A 118 -11.96 2.44 12.58
C LEU A 118 -10.91 3.43 13.08
N ALA A 119 -9.87 3.70 12.29
CA ALA A 119 -8.85 4.69 12.64
C ALA A 119 -9.42 6.11 12.71
N GLY A 120 -10.46 6.42 11.94
CA GLY A 120 -11.19 7.69 12.02
C GLY A 120 -12.24 7.75 13.13
N ALA A 121 -12.73 6.62 13.62
CA ALA A 121 -13.74 6.54 14.68
C ALA A 121 -13.16 6.53 16.10
N ASN A 122 -11.87 6.20 16.23
CA ASN A 122 -11.10 6.13 17.47
C ASN A 122 -10.55 7.51 17.85
#